data_AF-A0A7X7QL65-F1
#
_entry.id   AF-A0A7X7QL65-F1
#
_cell.length_a   1.000
_cell.length_b   1.000
_cell.length_c   1.000
_cell.angle_alpha   90.00
_cell.angle_beta   90.00
_cell.angle_gamma   90.00
#
_symmetry.space_group_name_H-M   'P 1'
#
loop_
_entity.id
_entity.type
_entity.pdbx_description
1 polymer ?
#
loop_
_entity_poly.entity_id
_entity_poly.type
_entity_poly.pdbx_seq_one_letter_code
_entity_poly.pdbx_strand_id
1 'polypeptide(L)'
;HHCRDPRGNTYENDESTVMLCRLGGGGLLKIRVDMLSDRPHAVTNYQLQGTDGCYESARAPGEKNRVWLRSHAPEPTAWTDLDALATDFLPAMWREHAETAAKTGHGGGDFFEVLDFVRALRGEAPVPVGIHEAMDMTLPGLISQQSILQDGAWLEVPDSRTW
;
A
#
# COMPACT_ATOMS: atom_id res chain seq x y z
N HIS A 1 7.97 -22.88 -13.78
CA HIS A 1 6.64 -22.51 -13.24
C HIS A 1 5.73 -23.72 -13.22
N HIS A 2 5.14 -24.04 -12.06
CA HIS A 2 4.25 -25.22 -11.91
C HIS A 2 2.77 -24.83 -11.84
N CYS A 3 2.46 -23.58 -11.49
CA CYS A 3 1.11 -23.04 -11.54
C CYS A 3 0.62 -22.89 -12.98
N ARG A 4 -0.62 -23.34 -13.24
CA ARG A 4 -1.27 -23.25 -14.54
C ARG A 4 -2.61 -22.52 -14.44
N ASP A 5 -2.97 -21.78 -15.48
CA ASP A 5 -4.28 -21.15 -15.61
C ASP A 5 -5.38 -22.22 -15.90
N PRO A 6 -6.68 -21.85 -15.84
CA PRO A 6 -7.77 -22.79 -16.17
C PRO A 6 -7.76 -23.33 -17.60
N ARG A 7 -6.91 -22.79 -18.48
CA ARG A 7 -6.73 -23.20 -19.88
C ARG A 7 -5.52 -24.14 -20.04
N GLY A 8 -4.75 -24.37 -18.97
CA GLY A 8 -3.57 -25.23 -18.94
C GLY A 8 -2.25 -24.53 -19.26
N ASN A 9 -2.24 -23.22 -19.49
CA ASN A 9 -1.02 -22.45 -19.74
C ASN A 9 -0.28 -22.18 -18.44
N THR A 10 1.05 -22.14 -18.47
CA THR A 10 1.85 -21.72 -17.31
C THR A 10 1.69 -20.24 -17.06
N TYR A 11 1.58 -19.84 -15.79
CA TYR A 11 1.75 -18.43 -15.44
C TYR A 11 3.22 -18.03 -15.60
N GLU A 12 3.44 -16.83 -16.14
CA GLU A 12 4.78 -16.22 -16.24
C GLU A 12 5.29 -15.74 -14.88
N ASN A 13 4.40 -15.24 -14.03
CA ASN A 13 4.79 -14.80 -12.69
C ASN A 13 5.06 -16.01 -11.79
N ASP A 14 6.07 -15.88 -10.93
CA ASP A 14 6.31 -16.85 -9.86
C ASP A 14 5.23 -16.75 -8.77
N GLU A 15 5.17 -17.74 -7.89
CA GLU A 15 4.14 -17.76 -6.86
C GLU A 15 4.25 -16.55 -5.93
N SER A 16 5.48 -16.12 -5.64
CA SER A 16 5.75 -14.97 -4.79
C SER A 16 7.01 -14.25 -5.26
N THR A 17 6.90 -12.94 -5.46
CA THR A 17 8.03 -12.06 -5.79
C THR A 17 8.23 -11.06 -4.66
N VAL A 18 9.50 -10.77 -4.34
CA VAL A 18 9.87 -9.74 -3.37
C VAL A 18 10.75 -8.71 -4.06
N MET A 19 10.35 -7.45 -3.97
CA MET A 19 11.12 -6.30 -4.41
C MET A 19 11.63 -5.53 -3.19
N LEU A 20 12.93 -5.26 -3.16
CA LEU A 20 13.55 -4.36 -2.20
C LEU A 20 13.89 -3.05 -2.92
N CYS A 21 13.54 -1.92 -2.31
CA CYS A 21 13.81 -0.61 -2.86
C CYS A 21 14.52 0.27 -1.82
N ARG A 22 15.36 1.17 -2.32
CA ARG A 22 15.89 2.30 -1.57
C ARG A 22 15.35 3.58 -2.19
N LEU A 23 14.63 4.37 -1.40
CA LEU A 23 14.15 5.69 -1.81
C LEU A 23 15.31 6.68 -1.91
N GLY A 24 15.12 7.76 -2.68
CA GLY A 24 16.08 8.87 -2.74
C GLY A 24 16.41 9.50 -1.37
N GLY A 25 15.45 9.46 -0.43
CA GLY A 25 15.65 9.90 0.96
C GLY A 25 16.30 8.86 1.89
N GLY A 26 16.76 7.72 1.38
CA GLY A 26 17.42 6.66 2.16
C GLY A 26 16.47 5.67 2.86
N GLY A 27 15.16 5.92 2.83
CA GLY A 27 14.14 4.97 3.30
C GLY A 27 14.16 3.67 2.51
N LEU A 28 13.78 2.56 3.14
CA LEU A 28 13.74 1.24 2.51
C LEU A 28 12.30 0.77 2.37
N LEU A 29 11.98 0.16 1.23
CA LEU A 29 10.71 -0.53 1.02
C LEU A 29 10.97 -2.00 0.71
N LYS A 30 10.05 -2.83 1.19
CA LYS A 30 9.91 -4.22 0.79
C LYS A 30 8.48 -4.42 0.32
N ILE A 31 8.32 -4.75 -0.95
CA ILE A 31 7.02 -5.09 -1.54
C ILE A 31 7.03 -6.57 -1.87
N ARG A 32 5.99 -7.28 -1.43
CA ARG A 32 5.77 -8.67 -1.79
C ARG A 32 4.47 -8.79 -2.57
N VAL A 33 4.54 -9.38 -3.74
CA VAL A 33 3.38 -9.73 -4.55
C VAL A 33 3.32 -11.24 -4.65
N ASP A 34 2.18 -11.81 -4.32
CA ASP A 34 1.96 -13.25 -4.39
C ASP A 34 0.50 -13.49 -4.75
N MET A 35 0.33 -13.98 -5.98
CA MET A 35 -0.95 -14.17 -6.64
C MET A 35 -1.28 -15.64 -6.88
N LEU A 36 -0.34 -16.57 -6.64
CA LEU A 36 -0.50 -17.97 -7.05
C LEU A 36 -0.30 -18.98 -5.91
N SER A 37 0.21 -18.56 -4.74
CA SER A 37 0.39 -19.49 -3.62
C SER A 37 -0.95 -19.96 -3.07
N ASP A 38 -1.05 -21.25 -2.71
CA ASP A 38 -2.21 -21.82 -2.02
C ASP A 38 -2.30 -21.33 -0.57
N ARG A 39 -2.84 -20.12 -0.38
CA ARG A 39 -2.97 -19.48 0.92
C ARG A 39 -4.22 -18.59 1.01
N PRO A 40 -4.69 -18.28 2.24
CA PRO A 40 -5.74 -17.28 2.42
C PRO A 40 -5.35 -15.92 1.83
N HIS A 41 -6.34 -15.23 1.29
CA HIS A 41 -6.20 -13.88 0.79
C HIS A 41 -5.78 -12.94 1.93
N ALA A 42 -4.68 -12.22 1.75
CA ALA A 42 -4.13 -11.30 2.75
C ALA A 42 -3.70 -10.00 2.07
N VAL A 43 -4.62 -9.04 2.04
CA VAL A 43 -4.45 -7.74 1.37
C VAL A 43 -3.85 -6.65 2.25
N THR A 44 -3.88 -6.83 3.56
CA THR A 44 -3.45 -5.81 4.53
C THR A 44 -2.23 -6.29 5.31
N ASN A 45 -1.08 -6.45 4.64
CA ASN A 45 0.19 -6.78 5.28
C ASN A 45 1.14 -5.58 5.26
N TYR A 46 0.71 -4.48 5.86
CA TYR A 46 1.43 -3.22 5.88
C TYR A 46 2.23 -3.07 7.16
N GLN A 47 3.45 -2.56 7.01
CA GLN A 47 4.30 -2.14 8.12
C GLN A 47 4.97 -0.82 7.74
N LEU A 48 5.04 0.09 8.69
CA LEU A 48 5.75 1.36 8.54
C LEU A 48 6.55 1.65 9.82
N GLN A 49 7.80 2.05 9.68
CA GLN A 49 8.69 2.37 10.79
C GLN A 49 9.38 3.70 10.54
N GLY A 50 9.25 4.62 11.50
CA GLY A 50 10.01 5.86 11.59
C GLY A 50 10.73 5.97 12.93
N THR A 51 11.32 7.13 13.19
CA THR A 51 12.04 7.43 14.45
C THR A 51 11.10 7.71 15.62
N ASP A 52 9.89 8.19 15.34
CA ASP A 52 8.90 8.62 16.33
C ASP A 52 7.60 7.83 16.29
N GLY A 53 7.57 6.79 15.47
CA GLY A 53 6.39 5.95 15.39
C GLY A 53 6.57 4.72 14.52
N CYS A 54 5.65 3.78 14.68
CA CYS A 54 5.50 2.63 13.79
C CYS A 54 4.06 2.16 13.73
N TYR A 55 3.75 1.44 12.66
CA TYR A 55 2.43 0.90 12.36
C TYR A 55 2.55 -0.52 11.85
N GLU A 56 1.62 -1.37 12.29
CA GLU A 56 1.41 -2.71 11.75
C GLU A 56 -0.09 -2.93 11.53
N SER A 57 -0.46 -3.37 10.33
CA SER A 57 -1.84 -3.74 10.03
C SER A 57 -2.25 -5.04 10.72
N ALA A 58 -3.56 -5.22 10.90
CA ALA A 58 -4.15 -6.52 11.20
C ALA A 58 -3.85 -7.51 10.07
N ARG A 59 -3.44 -8.74 10.42
CA ARG A 59 -3.05 -9.78 9.44
C ARG A 59 -4.08 -10.91 9.34
N ALA A 60 -4.93 -11.05 10.34
CA ALA A 60 -5.99 -12.04 10.37
C ALA A 60 -7.32 -11.44 10.87
N PRO A 61 -8.48 -12.05 10.51
CA PRO A 61 -9.76 -11.64 11.04
C PRO A 61 -9.77 -11.61 12.57
N GLY A 62 -10.27 -10.51 13.16
CA GLY A 62 -10.33 -10.30 14.60
C GLY A 62 -9.09 -9.64 15.22
N GLU A 63 -8.02 -9.47 14.45
CA GLU A 63 -6.87 -8.67 14.89
C GLU A 63 -7.13 -7.18 14.72
N LYS A 64 -6.44 -6.37 15.52
CA LYS A 64 -6.47 -4.90 15.44
C LYS A 64 -5.28 -4.37 14.65
N ASN A 65 -5.51 -3.26 13.96
CA ASN A 65 -4.44 -2.41 13.45
C ASN A 65 -3.72 -1.75 14.63
N ARG A 66 -2.39 -1.80 14.63
CA ARG A 66 -1.57 -1.35 15.77
C ARG A 66 -0.70 -0.19 15.34
N VAL A 67 -0.62 0.81 16.20
CA VAL A 67 0.25 1.96 16.02
C VAL A 67 0.95 2.27 17.33
N TRP A 68 2.20 2.68 17.25
CA TRP A 68 2.94 3.28 18.35
C TRP A 68 3.42 4.64 17.88
N LEU A 69 3.14 5.69 18.63
CA LEU A 69 3.62 7.04 18.37
C LEU A 69 4.27 7.56 19.66
N ARG A 70 5.50 8.07 19.59
CA ARG A 70 6.22 8.60 20.77
C ARG A 70 5.41 9.63 21.55
N SER A 71 4.59 10.42 20.85
CA SER A 71 3.75 11.48 21.43
C SER A 71 2.41 11.02 22.01
N HIS A 72 1.93 9.81 21.71
CA HIS A 72 0.59 9.33 22.10
C HIS A 72 0.60 7.98 22.82
N ALA A 73 1.69 7.22 22.72
CA ALA A 73 1.77 5.92 23.34
C ALA A 73 1.70 6.07 24.88
N PRO A 74 0.87 5.27 25.57
CA PRO A 74 0.74 5.35 27.02
C PRO A 74 2.06 4.95 27.71
N GLU A 75 2.81 4.03 27.10
CA GLU A 75 4.12 3.55 27.56
C GLU A 75 5.01 3.21 26.35
N PRO A 76 6.36 3.23 26.48
CA PRO A 76 7.27 2.99 25.36
C PRO A 76 7.13 1.62 24.67
N THR A 77 6.59 0.61 25.35
CA THR A 77 6.45 -0.75 24.83
C THR A 77 5.01 -1.13 24.47
N ALA A 78 4.06 -0.20 24.60
CA ALA A 78 2.64 -0.49 24.44
C ALA A 78 2.13 -0.09 23.06
N TRP A 79 1.57 -1.06 22.33
CA TRP A 79 0.82 -0.77 21.11
C TRP A 79 -0.51 -0.11 21.42
N THR A 80 -0.91 0.84 20.58
CA THR A 80 -2.23 1.47 20.58
C THR A 80 -3.06 0.93 19.42
N ASP A 81 -4.35 0.74 19.65
CA ASP A 81 -5.31 0.45 18.58
C ASP A 81 -5.44 1.67 17.66
N LEU A 82 -5.24 1.49 16.35
CA LEU A 82 -5.32 2.60 15.39
C LEU A 82 -6.67 3.33 15.47
N ASP A 83 -7.76 2.59 15.70
CA ASP A 83 -9.10 3.17 15.77
C ASP A 83 -9.26 4.15 16.93
N ALA A 84 -8.47 4.00 18.00
CA ALA A 84 -8.47 4.94 19.13
C ALA A 84 -7.95 6.33 18.73
N LEU A 85 -7.19 6.43 17.63
CA LEU A 85 -6.66 7.69 17.11
C LEU A 85 -7.58 8.36 16.07
N ALA A 86 -8.71 7.73 15.70
CA ALA A 86 -9.58 8.24 14.65
C ALA A 86 -10.18 9.61 14.97
N THR A 87 -10.44 9.92 16.25
CA THR A 87 -10.96 11.23 16.64
C THR A 87 -9.97 12.36 16.30
N ASP A 88 -8.69 12.12 16.56
CA ASP A 88 -7.64 13.13 16.43
C ASP A 88 -7.11 13.23 14.99
N PHE A 89 -7.04 12.10 14.27
CA PHE A 89 -6.32 12.01 13.00
C PHE A 89 -7.19 11.68 11.78
N LEU A 90 -8.42 11.17 11.94
CA LEU A 90 -9.24 10.82 10.78
C LEU A 90 -9.77 12.11 10.12
N PRO A 91 -9.51 12.34 8.81
CA PRO A 91 -9.99 13.55 8.14
C PRO A 91 -11.52 13.67 8.16
N ALA A 92 -12.03 14.91 8.19
CA ALA A 92 -13.47 15.17 8.27
C ALA A 92 -14.27 14.49 7.14
N MET A 93 -13.77 14.55 5.90
CA MET A 93 -14.38 13.92 4.73
C MET A 93 -14.60 12.41 4.92
N TRP A 94 -13.64 11.71 5.54
CA TRP A 94 -13.77 10.28 5.85
C TRP A 94 -14.86 10.01 6.90
N ARG A 95 -14.99 10.87 7.91
CA ARG A 95 -16.04 10.77 8.93
C ARG A 95 -17.43 11.06 8.37
N GLU A 96 -17.55 12.12 7.57
CA GLU A 96 -18.81 12.57 6.98
C GLU A 96 -19.41 11.55 6.01
N HIS A 97 -18.56 10.81 5.29
CA HIS A 97 -18.99 9.82 4.31
C HIS A 97 -18.89 8.36 4.79
N ALA A 98 -18.53 8.12 6.06
CA ALA A 98 -18.27 6.77 6.59
C ALA A 98 -19.44 5.80 6.35
N GLU A 99 -20.68 6.21 6.63
CA GLU A 99 -21.86 5.36 6.43
C GLU A 99 -22.15 5.05 4.97
N THR A 100 -21.83 5.97 4.06
CA THR A 100 -22.02 5.77 2.62
C THR A 100 -20.95 4.84 2.08
N ALA A 101 -19.68 5.09 2.44
CA ALA A 101 -18.54 4.26 2.04
C ALA A 101 -18.68 2.83 2.56
N ALA A 102 -19.18 2.63 3.78
CA ALA A 102 -19.40 1.29 4.34
C ALA A 102 -20.38 0.41 3.53
N LYS A 103 -21.18 1.01 2.64
CA LYS A 103 -22.13 0.30 1.75
C LYS A 103 -21.53 -0.05 0.39
N THR A 104 -20.27 0.30 0.12
CA THR A 104 -19.58 0.01 -1.14
C THR A 104 -18.59 -1.14 -1.00
N GLY A 105 -18.00 -1.58 -2.13
CA GLY A 105 -17.00 -2.66 -2.17
C GLY A 105 -15.67 -2.29 -1.49
N HIS A 106 -14.80 -3.30 -1.34
CA HIS A 106 -13.42 -3.18 -0.85
C HIS A 106 -13.26 -2.36 0.44
N GLY A 107 -14.17 -2.56 1.41
CA GLY A 107 -14.12 -1.90 2.71
C GLY A 107 -14.47 -0.40 2.68
N GLY A 108 -14.99 0.10 1.57
CA GLY A 108 -15.38 1.50 1.41
C GLY A 108 -14.35 2.37 0.71
N GLY A 109 -13.15 1.87 0.44
CA GLY A 109 -12.08 2.63 -0.24
C GLY A 109 -12.51 3.13 -1.62
N ASP A 110 -13.17 2.28 -2.42
CA ASP A 110 -13.61 2.59 -3.78
C ASP A 110 -14.49 3.86 -3.84
N PHE A 111 -15.29 4.11 -2.80
CA PHE A 111 -16.13 5.31 -2.73
C PHE A 111 -15.27 6.58 -2.69
N PHE A 112 -14.21 6.58 -1.90
CA PHE A 112 -13.35 7.74 -1.72
C PHE A 112 -12.52 8.04 -2.98
N GLU A 113 -12.07 7.01 -3.69
CA GLU A 113 -11.37 7.17 -4.98
C GLU A 113 -12.25 7.89 -6.01
N VAL A 114 -13.52 7.47 -6.14
CA VAL A 114 -14.47 8.11 -7.06
C VAL A 114 -14.82 9.53 -6.60
N LEU A 115 -15.00 9.72 -5.28
CA LEU A 115 -15.28 11.04 -4.72
C LEU A 115 -14.14 12.02 -5.01
N ASP A 116 -12.88 11.63 -4.75
CA ASP A 116 -11.72 12.48 -5.00
C ASP A 116 -11.55 12.76 -6.50
N PHE A 117 -11.82 11.80 -7.37
CA PHE A 117 -11.84 12.02 -8.82
C PHE A 117 -12.87 13.08 -9.24
N VAL A 118 -14.11 12.98 -8.75
CA VAL A 118 -15.17 13.96 -9.07
C VAL A 118 -14.83 15.35 -8.52
N ARG A 119 -14.31 15.44 -7.30
CA ARG A 119 -13.88 16.70 -6.68
C ARG A 119 -12.75 17.36 -7.49
N ALA A 120 -11.79 16.57 -7.96
CA ALA A 120 -10.72 17.06 -8.82
C ALA A 120 -11.25 17.59 -10.16
N LEU A 121 -12.17 16.87 -10.81
CA LEU A 121 -12.82 17.34 -12.05
C LEU A 121 -13.59 18.65 -11.88
N ARG A 122 -14.17 18.87 -10.69
CA ARG A 122 -14.89 20.11 -10.35
C ARG A 122 -13.98 21.24 -9.89
N GLY A 123 -12.68 21.00 -9.74
CA GLY A 123 -11.73 21.99 -9.20
C GLY A 123 -11.87 22.23 -7.70
N GLU A 124 -12.53 21.32 -6.96
CA GLU A 124 -12.74 21.42 -5.51
C GLU A 124 -11.53 20.90 -4.71
N ALA A 125 -10.67 20.09 -5.34
CA ALA A 125 -9.46 19.53 -4.76
C ALA A 125 -8.41 19.28 -5.86
N PRO A 126 -7.10 19.22 -5.53
CA PRO A 126 -6.11 18.73 -6.48
C PRO A 126 -6.29 17.23 -6.74
N VAL A 127 -5.74 16.74 -7.86
CA VAL A 127 -5.62 15.30 -8.11
C VAL A 127 -4.63 14.71 -7.09
N PRO A 128 -5.03 13.74 -6.25
CA PRO A 128 -4.16 13.21 -5.19
C PRO A 128 -3.01 12.36 -5.73
N VAL A 129 -3.25 11.61 -6.81
CA VAL A 129 -2.24 10.81 -7.51
C VAL A 129 -2.16 11.30 -8.96
N GLY A 130 -1.20 12.20 -9.21
CA GLY A 130 -0.93 12.71 -10.55
C GLY A 130 -0.12 11.72 -11.41
N ILE A 131 0.25 12.15 -12.62
CA ILE A 131 0.98 11.30 -13.55
C ILE A 131 2.35 10.88 -12.99
N HIS A 132 3.06 11.78 -12.32
CA HIS A 132 4.39 11.47 -11.77
C HIS A 132 4.29 10.55 -10.56
N GLU A 133 3.31 10.76 -9.69
CA GLU A 133 3.05 9.89 -8.54
C GLU A 133 2.64 8.49 -9.00
N ALA A 134 1.83 8.38 -10.05
CA ALA A 134 1.50 7.10 -10.67
C ALA A 134 2.76 6.42 -11.26
N MET A 135 3.67 7.19 -11.85
CA MET A 135 4.96 6.67 -12.34
C MET A 135 5.88 6.22 -11.21
N ASP A 136 5.90 6.92 -10.07
CA ASP A 136 6.66 6.53 -8.88
C ASP A 136 6.22 5.17 -8.33
N MET A 137 4.94 4.80 -8.52
CA MET A 137 4.41 3.48 -8.17
C MET A 137 4.64 2.43 -9.27
N THR A 138 4.65 2.84 -10.54
CA THR A 138 4.70 1.93 -11.70
C THR A 138 6.12 1.55 -12.09
N LEU A 139 7.02 2.51 -12.19
CA LEU A 139 8.37 2.32 -12.70
C LEU A 139 9.20 1.32 -11.87
N PRO A 140 9.17 1.33 -10.52
CA PRO A 140 9.86 0.31 -9.74
C PRO A 140 9.40 -1.12 -10.08
N GLY A 141 8.11 -1.32 -10.35
CA GLY A 141 7.55 -2.61 -10.75
C GLY A 141 8.01 -3.08 -12.13
N LEU A 142 8.32 -2.15 -13.04
CA LEU A 142 8.90 -2.48 -14.35
C LEU A 142 10.40 -2.79 -14.21
N ILE A 143 11.12 -1.97 -13.44
CA ILE A 143 12.55 -2.16 -13.19
C ILE A 143 12.82 -3.45 -12.39
N SER A 144 11.90 -3.88 -11.53
CA SER A 144 12.03 -5.16 -10.82
C SER A 144 12.03 -6.37 -11.75
N GLN A 145 11.29 -6.33 -12.86
CA GLN A 145 11.33 -7.38 -13.88
C GLN A 145 12.70 -7.43 -14.56
N GLN A 146 13.29 -6.27 -14.87
CA GLN A 146 14.65 -6.20 -15.39
C GLN A 146 15.67 -6.69 -14.36
N SER A 147 15.47 -6.39 -13.08
CA SER A 147 16.30 -6.88 -11.98
C SER A 147 16.27 -8.41 -11.91
N ILE A 148 15.08 -9.03 -12.04
CA ILE A 148 14.92 -10.48 -12.10
C ILE A 148 15.73 -11.10 -13.25
N LEU A 149 15.68 -10.48 -14.44
CA LEU A 149 16.45 -10.94 -15.60
C LEU A 149 17.97 -10.77 -15.43
N GLN A 150 18.41 -10.01 -14.44
CA GLN A 150 19.81 -9.75 -14.10
C GLN A 150 20.17 -10.32 -12.73
N ASP A 151 19.61 -11.49 -12.39
CA ASP A 151 19.91 -12.23 -11.16
C ASP A 151 19.72 -11.40 -9.87
N GLY A 152 18.74 -10.49 -9.86
CA GLY A 152 18.41 -9.64 -8.72
C GLY A 152 19.33 -8.42 -8.56
N ALA A 153 19.97 -7.95 -9.63
CA ALA A 153 20.81 -6.76 -9.59
C ALA A 153 20.06 -5.52 -9.08
N TRP A 154 20.77 -4.66 -8.34
CA TRP A 154 20.26 -3.33 -7.98
C TRP A 154 20.27 -2.43 -9.21
N LEU A 155 19.08 -1.94 -9.58
CA LEU A 155 18.88 -1.09 -10.74
C LEU A 155 18.28 0.25 -10.31
N GLU A 156 18.74 1.32 -10.94
CA GLU A 156 18.17 2.65 -10.76
C GLU A 156 16.77 2.72 -11.37
N VAL A 157 15.85 3.38 -10.66
CA VAL A 157 14.51 3.65 -11.17
C VAL A 157 14.53 5.01 -11.87
N PRO A 158 14.07 5.12 -13.13
CA PRO A 158 14.00 6.40 -13.83
C PRO A 158 13.12 7.42 -13.08
N ASP A 159 13.55 8.67 -13.05
CA ASP A 159 12.73 9.76 -12.52
C ASP A 159 11.89 10.40 -13.62
N SER A 160 10.58 10.17 -13.56
CA SER A 160 9.62 10.71 -14.54
C SER A 160 9.57 12.24 -14.60
N ARG A 161 10.08 12.94 -13.57
CA ARG A 161 10.12 14.41 -13.51
C ARG A 161 11.30 15.00 -14.30
N THR A 162 12.18 14.17 -14.85
CA THR A 162 13.35 14.58 -15.64
C THR A 162 13.18 14.39 -17.14
N TRP A 163 12.01 13.92 -17.58
CA TRP A 163 11.70 13.63 -18.97
C TRP A 163 11.21 14.86 -19.75
#